data_AF-A0A3D2FQ42-F1
#
_entry.id   AF-A0A3D2FQ42-F1
#
_cell.length_a   1.000
_cell.length_b   1.000
_cell.length_c   1.000
_cell.angle_alpha   90.00
_cell.angle_beta   90.00
_cell.angle_gamma   90.00
#
_symmetry.space_group_name_H-M   'P 1'
#
loop_
_entity.id
_entity.type
_entity.pdbx_description
1 polymer ?
#
loop_
_entity_poly.entity_id
_entity_poly.type
_entity_poly.pdbx_seq_one_letter_code
_entity_poly.pdbx_strand_id
1 'polypeptide(L)'
;MSQNREQWGSKLGFILAASGSAVGIGNIWKYPSMAGQNGGGAFTLVYLACIFVVGLSIVIAEFVIGRKTQLSPVGAFEKLAPGTNWKWVGYLGVSSAFVILSFYGVVGGWILKYIIDSFSGGFDALAGNPEVAGTMFNGFITSAWNPVIYQVLFMMLCIGVIINGVKGGIEKWSRIMMPMIIVLLGVL
;
A
#
# COMPACT_ATOMS: atom_id res chain seq x y z
N MET A 1 -20.15 -24.27 12.43
CA MET A 1 -20.58 -22.87 12.22
C MET A 1 -20.18 -22.47 10.81
N SER A 2 -21.12 -22.35 9.87
CA SER A 2 -20.85 -21.75 8.56
C SER A 2 -20.61 -20.26 8.75
N GLN A 3 -19.35 -19.84 8.91
CA GLN A 3 -19.02 -18.43 8.88
C GLN A 3 -19.36 -17.90 7.48
N ASN A 4 -20.39 -17.07 7.38
CA ASN A 4 -20.71 -16.33 6.16
C ASN A 4 -19.53 -15.40 5.87
N ARG A 5 -18.66 -15.82 4.95
CA ARG A 5 -17.54 -15.00 4.47
C ARG A 5 -18.08 -13.73 3.87
N GLU A 6 -17.57 -12.59 4.32
CA GLU A 6 -17.94 -11.30 3.75
C GLU A 6 -17.60 -11.24 2.26
N GLN A 7 -18.52 -10.64 1.50
CA GLN A 7 -18.37 -10.39 0.08
C GLN A 7 -18.38 -8.89 -0.18
N TRP A 8 -17.78 -8.48 -1.30
CA TRP A 8 -17.80 -7.10 -1.75
C TRP A 8 -19.23 -6.62 -1.97
N GLY A 9 -19.53 -5.41 -1.49
CA GLY A 9 -20.82 -4.76 -1.70
C GLY A 9 -21.08 -4.36 -3.14
N SER A 10 -20.03 -4.24 -3.97
CA SER A 10 -20.15 -3.94 -5.40
C SER A 10 -18.90 -4.34 -6.20
N LYS A 11 -19.05 -4.49 -7.53
CA LYS A 11 -17.92 -4.68 -8.45
C LYS A 11 -16.96 -3.48 -8.43
N LEU A 12 -17.51 -2.27 -8.41
CA LEU A 12 -16.71 -1.04 -8.37
C LEU A 12 -15.90 -0.95 -7.08
N GLY A 13 -16.48 -1.34 -5.94
CA GLY A 13 -15.79 -1.40 -4.66
C GLY A 13 -14.63 -2.37 -4.64
N PHE A 14 -14.79 -3.56 -5.25
CA PHE A 14 -13.66 -4.48 -5.46
C PHE A 14 -12.56 -3.86 -6.32
N ILE A 15 -12.91 -3.24 -7.44
CA ILE A 15 -11.93 -2.60 -8.35
C ILE A 15 -11.18 -1.49 -7.60
N LEU A 16 -11.89 -0.60 -6.90
CA LEU A 16 -11.27 0.50 -6.16
C LEU A 16 -10.41 0.00 -5.00
N ALA A 17 -10.80 -1.06 -4.31
CA ALA A 17 -9.97 -1.66 -3.27
C ALA A 17 -8.71 -2.33 -3.85
N ALA A 18 -8.83 -3.04 -4.98
CA ALA A 18 -7.69 -3.63 -5.67
C ALA A 18 -6.74 -2.55 -6.21
N SER A 19 -7.27 -1.49 -6.81
CA SER A 19 -6.50 -0.32 -7.24
C SER A 19 -5.83 0.38 -6.06
N GLY A 20 -6.51 0.53 -4.92
CA GLY A 20 -5.93 1.11 -3.70
C GLY A 20 -4.85 0.25 -3.06
N SER A 21 -4.92 -1.08 -3.24
CA SER A 21 -3.82 -1.96 -2.84
C SER A 21 -2.58 -1.81 -3.73
N ALA A 22 -2.75 -1.37 -4.99
CA ALA A 22 -1.67 -1.22 -5.96
C ALA A 22 -1.09 0.20 -5.99
N VAL A 23 -1.94 1.22 -5.82
CA VAL A 23 -1.56 2.64 -5.81
C VAL A 23 -1.23 3.05 -4.39
N GLY A 24 0.05 3.33 -4.14
CA GLY A 24 0.50 3.77 -2.84
C GLY A 24 1.82 4.53 -2.87
N ILE A 25 2.53 4.48 -1.75
CA ILE A 25 3.81 5.17 -1.55
C ILE A 25 4.85 4.71 -2.58
N GLY A 26 4.78 3.45 -3.02
CA GLY A 26 5.63 2.91 -4.07
C GLY A 26 5.59 3.74 -5.36
N ASN A 27 4.41 4.24 -5.75
CA ASN A 27 4.23 4.95 -7.01
C ASN A 27 4.68 6.41 -6.91
N ILE A 28 4.48 7.05 -5.75
CA ILE A 28 4.73 8.49 -5.58
C ILE A 28 6.17 8.76 -5.11
N TRP A 29 6.74 7.87 -4.28
CA TRP A 29 8.07 8.06 -3.70
C TRP A 29 9.11 7.12 -4.30
N LYS A 30 8.86 5.80 -4.26
CA LYS A 30 9.89 4.82 -4.64
C LYS A 30 10.16 4.84 -6.14
N TYR A 31 9.12 4.81 -6.98
CA TYR A 31 9.28 4.76 -8.42
C TYR A 31 10.04 5.98 -8.99
N PRO A 32 9.70 7.24 -8.68
CA PRO A 32 10.44 8.38 -9.20
C PRO A 32 11.91 8.40 -8.75
N SER A 33 12.19 8.00 -7.50
CA SER A 33 13.56 7.89 -7.00
C SER A 33 14.38 6.84 -7.79
N MET A 34 13.79 5.68 -8.07
CA MET A 34 14.43 4.62 -8.86
C MET A 34 14.62 5.04 -10.31
N ALA A 35 13.59 5.62 -10.94
CA ALA A 35 13.71 6.11 -12.31
C ALA A 35 14.80 7.18 -12.43
N GLY A 36 14.82 8.16 -11.52
CA GLY A 36 15.85 9.20 -11.49
C GLY A 36 17.28 8.66 -11.36
N GLN A 37 17.48 7.62 -10.56
CA GLN A 37 18.80 7.02 -10.33
C GLN A 37 19.23 6.02 -11.42
N ASN A 38 18.31 5.46 -12.20
CA ASN A 38 18.57 4.35 -13.13
C ASN A 38 18.42 4.73 -14.62
N GLY A 39 18.60 6.00 -14.98
CA GLY A 39 18.55 6.44 -16.38
C GLY A 39 17.17 6.86 -16.88
N GLY A 40 16.27 7.24 -15.97
CA GLY A 40 15.01 7.92 -16.25
C GLY A 40 14.11 7.14 -17.20
N GLY A 41 13.93 7.66 -18.41
CA GLY A 41 13.05 7.09 -19.43
C GLY A 41 13.42 5.66 -19.86
N ALA A 42 14.72 5.35 -19.94
CA ALA A 42 15.17 4.00 -20.32
C ALA A 42 14.75 2.95 -19.28
N PHE A 43 14.95 3.27 -17.99
CA PHE A 43 14.44 2.44 -16.88
C PHE A 43 12.92 2.29 -16.95
N THR A 44 12.20 3.39 -17.19
CA THR A 44 10.73 3.37 -17.28
C THR A 44 10.22 2.45 -18.38
N LEU A 45 10.84 2.44 -19.56
CA LEU A 45 10.42 1.55 -20.66
C LEU A 45 10.57 0.07 -20.29
N VAL A 46 11.72 -0.31 -19.71
CA VAL A 46 11.95 -1.69 -19.25
C VAL A 46 10.99 -2.04 -18.12
N TYR A 47 10.80 -1.14 -17.16
CA TYR A 47 9.86 -1.30 -16.05
C TYR A 47 8.43 -1.55 -16.54
N LEU A 48 7.94 -0.77 -17.52
CA LEU A 48 6.61 -0.95 -18.10
C LEU A 48 6.48 -2.28 -18.86
N ALA A 49 7.52 -2.69 -19.60
CA ALA A 49 7.54 -3.99 -20.26
C ALA A 49 7.46 -5.14 -19.24
N CYS A 50 8.21 -5.05 -18.14
CA CYS A 50 8.15 -6.02 -17.05
C CYS A 50 6.78 -6.05 -16.38
N ILE A 51 6.14 -4.90 -16.14
CA ILE A 51 4.77 -4.85 -15.63
C ILE A 51 3.80 -5.56 -16.58
N PHE A 52 3.90 -5.27 -17.88
CA PHE A 52 2.97 -5.81 -18.86
C PHE A 52 3.10 -7.33 -19.00
N VAL A 53 4.32 -7.87 -19.04
CA VAL A 53 4.55 -9.30 -19.25
C VAL A 53 4.43 -10.08 -17.94
N VAL A 54 5.12 -9.64 -16.89
CA VAL A 54 5.25 -10.39 -15.64
C VAL A 54 4.17 -9.96 -14.65
N GLY A 55 4.07 -8.65 -14.39
CA GLY A 55 3.14 -8.11 -13.40
C GLY A 55 1.68 -8.45 -13.69
N LEU A 56 1.23 -8.19 -14.92
CA LEU A 56 -0.15 -8.46 -15.35
C LEU A 56 -0.49 -9.95 -15.27
N SER A 57 0.41 -10.82 -15.74
CA SER A 57 0.22 -12.28 -15.71
C SER A 57 0.07 -12.80 -14.29
N ILE A 58 0.91 -12.32 -13.36
CA ILE A 58 0.85 -12.73 -11.94
C ILE A 58 -0.43 -12.22 -11.28
N VAL A 59 -0.80 -10.95 -11.48
CA VAL A 59 -2.02 -10.37 -10.89
C VAL A 59 -3.27 -11.10 -11.36
N ILE A 60 -3.36 -11.43 -12.66
CA ILE A 60 -4.48 -12.23 -13.18
C ILE A 60 -4.51 -13.61 -12.53
N ALA A 61 -3.37 -14.28 -12.40
CA ALA A 61 -3.28 -15.58 -11.74
C ALA A 61 -3.76 -15.53 -10.29
N GLU A 62 -3.31 -14.54 -9.51
CA GLU A 62 -3.73 -14.34 -8.11
C GLU A 62 -5.24 -14.08 -7.99
N PHE A 63 -5.80 -13.26 -8.87
CA PHE A 63 -7.25 -13.02 -8.92
C PHE A 63 -8.04 -14.29 -9.23
N VAL A 64 -7.59 -15.09 -10.21
CA VAL A 64 -8.25 -16.35 -10.57
C VAL A 64 -8.19 -17.34 -9.40
N ILE A 65 -7.02 -17.50 -8.78
CA ILE A 65 -6.82 -18.40 -7.63
C ILE A 65 -7.70 -17.97 -6.45
N GLY A 66 -7.65 -16.69 -6.07
CA GLY A 66 -8.45 -16.16 -4.95
C GLY A 66 -9.95 -16.28 -5.21
N ARG A 67 -10.40 -15.96 -6.43
CA ARG A 67 -11.82 -16.02 -6.79
C ARG A 67 -12.36 -17.44 -6.85
N LYS A 68 -11.57 -18.39 -7.38
CA LYS A 68 -11.95 -19.82 -7.47
C LYS A 68 -11.98 -20.50 -6.11
N THR A 69 -11.03 -20.18 -5.24
CA THR A 69 -10.89 -20.87 -3.95
C THR A 69 -11.74 -20.26 -2.86
N GLN A 70 -11.92 -18.93 -2.86
CA GLN A 70 -12.55 -18.13 -1.80
C GLN A 70 -11.88 -18.33 -0.43
N LEU A 71 -10.56 -18.52 -0.43
CA LEU A 71 -9.75 -18.76 0.77
C LEU A 71 -8.61 -17.74 0.91
N SER A 72 -7.91 -17.78 2.06
CA SER A 72 -6.64 -17.05 2.25
C SER A 72 -5.54 -17.62 1.34
N PRO A 73 -4.42 -16.90 1.10
CA PRO A 73 -3.35 -17.36 0.19
C PRO A 73 -2.87 -18.79 0.48
N VAL A 74 -2.59 -19.13 1.74
CA VAL A 74 -2.17 -20.48 2.15
C VAL A 74 -3.28 -21.51 1.86
N GLY A 75 -4.50 -21.26 2.33
CA GLY A 75 -5.62 -22.17 2.14
C GLY A 75 -6.01 -22.34 0.66
N ALA A 76 -5.78 -21.32 -0.17
CA ALA A 76 -6.03 -21.38 -1.61
C ALA A 76 -5.11 -22.40 -2.29
N PHE A 77 -3.81 -22.38 -1.98
CA PHE A 77 -2.86 -23.37 -2.49
C PHE A 77 -3.13 -24.77 -1.93
N GLU A 78 -3.46 -24.90 -0.65
CA GLU A 78 -3.81 -26.19 -0.05
C GLU A 78 -5.07 -26.80 -0.68
N LYS A 79 -6.06 -25.98 -1.06
CA LYS A 79 -7.27 -26.44 -1.75
C LYS A 79 -7.03 -26.79 -3.21
N LEU A 80 -6.18 -26.06 -3.92
CA LEU A 80 -5.92 -26.29 -5.35
C LEU A 80 -4.94 -27.43 -5.60
N ALA A 81 -3.96 -27.63 -4.72
CA ALA A 81 -2.93 -28.64 -4.84
C ALA A 81 -2.66 -29.33 -3.49
N PRO A 82 -3.64 -30.10 -2.96
CA PRO A 82 -3.52 -30.73 -1.65
C PRO A 82 -2.33 -31.70 -1.59
N GLY A 83 -1.65 -31.74 -0.43
CA GLY A 83 -0.49 -32.61 -0.21
C GLY A 83 0.80 -32.18 -0.91
N THR A 84 0.79 -31.07 -1.66
CA THR A 84 1.98 -30.56 -2.35
C THR A 84 2.68 -29.45 -1.57
N ASN A 85 3.88 -29.08 -2.03
CA ASN A 85 4.67 -27.99 -1.47
C ASN A 85 4.17 -26.58 -1.87
N TRP A 86 3.12 -26.46 -2.68
CA TRP A 86 2.62 -25.17 -3.15
C TRP A 86 2.09 -24.27 -2.02
N LYS A 87 1.68 -24.85 -0.88
CA LYS A 87 1.31 -24.08 0.32
C LYS A 87 2.41 -23.14 0.81
N TRP A 88 3.70 -23.47 0.57
CA TRP A 88 4.83 -22.64 0.96
C TRP A 88 4.88 -21.32 0.20
N VAL A 89 4.37 -21.27 -1.04
CA VAL A 89 4.22 -20.00 -1.77
C VAL A 89 3.20 -19.09 -1.07
N GLY A 90 2.10 -19.66 -0.56
CA GLY A 90 1.14 -18.93 0.26
C GLY A 90 1.76 -18.40 1.56
N TYR A 91 2.55 -19.22 2.26
CA TYR A 91 3.26 -18.79 3.47
C TYR A 91 4.29 -17.70 3.18
N LEU A 92 5.01 -17.80 2.06
CA LEU A 92 5.96 -16.78 1.61
C LEU A 92 5.26 -15.44 1.35
N GLY A 93 4.08 -15.48 0.72
CA GLY A 93 3.27 -14.28 0.48
C GLY A 93 2.83 -13.61 1.78
N VAL A 94 2.31 -14.39 2.73
CA VAL A 94 1.90 -13.86 4.06
C VAL A 94 3.10 -13.30 4.82
N SER A 95 4.23 -14.01 4.82
CA SER A 95 5.45 -13.57 5.50
C SER A 95 6.01 -12.29 4.86
N SER A 96 6.02 -12.22 3.53
CA SER A 96 6.43 -11.02 2.79
C SER A 96 5.54 -9.84 3.13
N ALA A 97 4.21 -10.02 3.14
CA ALA A 97 3.28 -8.96 3.50
C ALA A 97 3.51 -8.44 4.94
N PHE A 98 3.80 -9.34 5.89
CA PHE A 98 4.11 -8.99 7.26
C PHE A 98 5.41 -8.16 7.37
N VAL A 99 6.47 -8.60 6.70
CA VAL A 99 7.76 -7.88 6.68
C VAL A 99 7.59 -6.53 5.98
N ILE A 100 6.87 -6.47 4.86
CA ILE A 100 6.61 -5.20 4.16
C ILE A 100 5.87 -4.22 5.06
N LEU A 101 4.83 -4.68 5.74
CA LEU A 101 4.04 -3.83 6.64
C LEU A 101 4.89 -3.23 7.76
N SER A 102 5.92 -3.94 8.25
CA SER A 102 6.79 -3.46 9.32
C SER A 102 7.49 -2.13 8.99
N PHE A 103 8.02 -1.97 7.77
CA PHE A 103 8.64 -0.72 7.33
C PHE A 103 7.65 0.21 6.65
N TYR A 104 6.61 -0.32 6.01
CA TYR A 104 5.58 0.50 5.37
C TYR A 104 4.82 1.34 6.40
N GLY A 105 4.62 0.81 7.62
CA GLY A 105 4.05 1.55 8.74
C GLY A 105 4.91 2.74 9.19
N VAL A 106 6.24 2.62 9.11
CA VAL A 106 7.17 3.73 9.43
C VAL A 106 6.98 4.87 8.44
N VAL A 107 6.98 4.56 7.13
CA VAL A 107 6.78 5.58 6.08
C VAL A 107 5.37 6.17 6.14
N GLY A 108 4.36 5.36 6.48
CA GLY A 108 3.00 5.85 6.77
C GLY A 108 2.98 6.85 7.93
N GLY A 109 3.77 6.61 8.97
CA GLY A 109 3.97 7.55 10.08
C GLY A 109 4.60 8.87 9.64
N TRP A 110 5.57 8.84 8.71
CA TRP A 110 6.15 10.05 8.13
C TRP A 110 5.08 10.88 7.42
N ILE A 111 4.26 10.23 6.59
CA ILE A 111 3.15 10.91 5.88
C ILE A 111 2.19 11.54 6.89
N LEU A 112 1.82 10.82 7.95
CA LEU A 112 0.93 11.34 9.00
C LEU A 112 1.52 12.57 9.70
N LYS A 113 2.82 12.60 9.97
CA LYS A 113 3.52 13.77 10.52
C LYS A 113 3.39 14.97 9.60
N TYR A 114 3.70 14.79 8.32
CA TYR A 114 3.65 15.87 7.33
C TYR A 114 2.22 16.37 7.07
N ILE A 115 1.21 15.50 7.18
CA ILE A 115 -0.20 15.91 7.16
C ILE A 115 -0.52 16.82 8.35
N ILE A 116 -0.06 16.48 9.56
CA ILE A 116 -0.32 17.32 10.74
C ILE A 116 0.39 18.67 10.63
N ASP A 117 1.64 18.67 10.17
CA ASP A 117 2.43 19.89 9.99
C ASP A 117 1.85 20.84 8.94
N SER A 118 1.05 20.31 8.00
CA SER A 118 0.43 21.13 6.95
C SER A 118 -0.70 21.98 7.49
N PHE A 119 -1.39 21.51 8.53
CA PHE A 119 -2.38 22.30 9.25
C PHE A 119 -1.78 23.34 10.18
N SER A 120 -0.53 23.16 10.63
CA SER A 120 0.13 24.08 11.57
C SER A 120 0.90 25.21 10.88
N GLY A 121 0.81 25.35 9.55
CA GLY A 121 1.52 26.39 8.78
C GLY A 121 3.04 26.18 8.68
N GLY A 122 3.55 24.98 9.00
CA GLY A 122 4.99 24.71 9.06
C GLY A 122 5.70 24.73 7.71
N PHE A 123 4.95 24.75 6.59
CA PHE A 123 5.51 24.68 5.24
C PHE A 123 5.94 26.03 4.67
N ASP A 124 5.50 27.16 5.24
CA ASP A 124 5.94 28.49 4.78
C ASP A 124 7.45 28.66 4.96
N ALA A 125 8.01 28.11 6.05
CA ALA A 125 9.45 28.08 6.30
C ALA A 125 10.21 27.07 5.43
N LEU A 126 9.50 26.16 4.74
CA LEU A 126 10.07 25.13 3.87
C LEU A 126 10.08 25.53 2.39
N ALA A 127 9.31 26.56 2.02
CA ALA A 127 9.15 26.98 0.64
C ALA A 127 10.49 27.38 0.01
N GLY A 128 10.95 26.60 -0.97
CA GLY A 128 12.18 26.88 -1.72
C GLY A 128 13.48 26.63 -0.96
N ASN A 129 13.45 26.01 0.22
CA ASN A 129 14.66 25.73 1.02
C ASN A 129 14.83 24.23 1.32
N PRO A 130 15.49 23.47 0.41
CA PRO A 130 15.71 22.03 0.57
C PRO A 130 16.53 21.65 1.82
N GLU A 131 17.43 22.52 2.27
CA GLU A 131 18.30 22.26 3.42
C GLU A 131 17.52 22.27 4.74
N VAL A 132 16.61 23.24 4.88
CA VAL A 132 15.69 23.30 6.03
C VAL A 132 14.75 22.10 6.02
N ALA A 133 14.20 21.73 4.85
CA ALA A 133 13.37 20.54 4.71
C ALA A 133 14.13 19.24 5.08
N GLY A 134 15.39 19.12 4.65
CA GLY A 134 16.25 18.00 5.01
C GLY A 134 16.56 17.96 6.51
N THR A 135 16.81 19.11 7.13
CA THR A 135 17.10 19.21 8.58
C THR A 135 15.88 18.82 9.40
N MET A 136 14.69 19.31 9.03
CA MET A 136 13.43 18.96 9.69
C MET A 136 13.13 17.46 9.57
N PHE A 137 13.27 16.91 8.36
CA PHE A 137 13.07 15.48 8.13
C PHE A 137 14.04 14.63 8.93
N ASN A 138 15.35 14.94 8.86
CA ASN A 138 16.39 14.23 9.59
C ASN A 138 16.19 14.29 11.11
N GLY A 139 15.84 15.46 11.65
CA GLY A 139 15.53 15.61 13.08
C GLY A 139 14.33 14.75 13.51
N PHE A 140 13.36 14.56 12.61
CA PHE A 140 12.24 13.65 12.88
C PHE A 140 12.65 12.19 12.82
N ILE A 141 13.28 11.71 11.74
CA ILE A 141 13.60 10.28 11.56
C ILE A 141 14.68 9.77 12.50
N THR A 142 15.56 10.64 13.00
CA THR A 142 16.63 10.27 13.95
C THR A 142 16.19 10.39 15.42
N SER A 143 15.02 10.98 15.68
CA SER A 143 14.47 11.06 17.03
C SER A 143 14.11 9.67 17.56
N ALA A 144 14.40 9.42 18.84
CA ALA A 144 14.17 8.13 19.47
C ALA A 144 12.69 7.70 19.49
N TRP A 145 11.78 8.67 19.66
CA TRP A 145 10.36 8.38 19.90
C TRP A 145 9.43 8.86 18.79
N ASN A 146 9.78 9.94 18.08
CA ASN A 146 8.84 10.54 17.12
C ASN A 146 8.44 9.56 16.01
N PRO A 147 9.34 8.88 15.28
CA PRO A 147 8.93 7.95 14.22
C PRO A 147 8.08 6.79 14.75
N VAL A 148 8.40 6.29 15.95
CA VAL A 148 7.70 5.18 16.59
C VAL A 148 6.27 5.58 16.96
N ILE A 149 6.08 6.75 17.58
CA ILE A 149 4.74 7.24 17.95
C ILE A 149 3.88 7.39 16.69
N TYR A 150 4.41 8.00 15.63
CA TYR A 150 3.67 8.21 14.39
C TYR A 150 3.39 6.91 13.63
N GLN A 151 4.31 5.93 13.67
CA GLN A 151 4.06 4.59 13.17
C GLN A 151 2.91 3.91 13.93
N VAL A 152 2.90 3.98 15.26
CA VAL A 152 1.83 3.39 16.07
C VAL A 152 0.49 4.07 15.77
N LEU A 153 0.46 5.40 15.67
CA LEU A 153 -0.74 6.15 15.26
C LEU A 153 -1.24 5.70 13.88
N PHE A 154 -0.35 5.60 12.90
CA PHE A 154 -0.69 5.12 11.56
C PHE A 154 -1.25 3.69 11.59
N MET A 155 -0.61 2.79 12.34
CA MET A 155 -1.08 1.41 12.49
C MET A 155 -2.45 1.33 13.16
N MET A 156 -2.73 2.17 14.17
CA MET A 156 -4.06 2.25 14.80
C MET A 156 -5.13 2.70 13.80
N LEU A 157 -4.83 3.64 12.91
CA LEU A 157 -5.76 4.04 11.83
C LEU A 157 -6.03 2.86 10.87
N CYS A 158 -4.99 2.14 10.45
CA CYS A 158 -5.15 0.95 9.60
C CYS A 158 -6.00 -0.13 10.29
N ILE A 159 -5.73 -0.42 11.56
CA ILE A 159 -6.51 -1.38 12.35
C ILE A 159 -7.96 -0.92 12.48
N GLY A 160 -8.21 0.36 12.73
CA GLY A 160 -9.55 0.94 12.79
C GLY A 160 -10.35 0.76 11.50
N VAL A 161 -9.70 0.84 10.34
CA VAL A 161 -10.33 0.52 9.04
C VAL A 161 -10.65 -0.98 8.95
N ILE A 162 -9.71 -1.85 9.32
CA ILE A 162 -9.85 -3.32 9.17
C ILE A 162 -10.90 -3.91 10.10
N ILE A 163 -11.05 -3.39 11.34
CA ILE A 163 -12.04 -3.89 12.31
C ILE A 163 -13.47 -3.78 11.76
N ASN A 164 -13.74 -2.81 10.88
CA ASN A 164 -15.05 -2.63 10.24
C ASN A 164 -15.31 -3.58 9.06
N GLY A 165 -14.43 -4.56 8.83
CA GLY A 165 -14.58 -5.58 7.79
C GLY A 165 -14.35 -5.07 6.37
N VAL A 166 -14.65 -5.92 5.39
CA VAL A 166 -14.42 -5.64 3.97
C VAL A 166 -15.38 -4.56 3.48
N LYS A 167 -16.67 -4.70 3.75
CA LYS A 167 -17.70 -3.77 3.24
C LYS A 167 -17.75 -2.47 4.03
N GLY A 168 -17.70 -2.55 5.37
CA GLY A 168 -17.83 -1.39 6.26
C GLY A 168 -16.54 -0.58 6.39
N GLY A 169 -15.39 -1.23 6.24
CA GLY A 169 -14.06 -0.62 6.29
C GLY A 169 -13.46 -0.41 4.92
N ILE A 170 -12.83 -1.47 4.38
CA ILE A 170 -11.94 -1.38 3.20
C ILE A 170 -12.66 -0.77 1.99
N GLU A 171 -13.83 -1.30 1.61
CA GLU A 171 -14.57 -0.82 0.44
C GLU A 171 -15.05 0.62 0.62
N LYS A 172 -15.58 0.96 1.81
CA LYS A 172 -16.07 2.31 2.11
C LYS A 172 -14.96 3.35 1.96
N TRP A 173 -13.80 3.10 2.56
CA TRP A 173 -12.67 4.02 2.51
C TRP A 173 -12.01 4.06 1.13
N SER A 174 -11.87 2.92 0.46
CA SER A 174 -11.31 2.85 -0.90
C SER A 174 -12.14 3.64 -1.91
N ARG A 175 -13.48 3.65 -1.77
CA ARG A 175 -14.37 4.44 -2.62
C ARG A 175 -14.18 5.96 -2.48
N ILE A 176 -13.64 6.42 -1.35
CA ILE A 176 -13.42 7.85 -1.08
C ILE A 176 -11.98 8.22 -1.41
N MET A 177 -11.00 7.45 -0.90
CA MET A 177 -9.58 7.78 -0.99
C MET A 177 -9.04 7.65 -2.43
N MET A 178 -9.53 6.68 -3.22
CA MET A 178 -9.04 6.49 -4.59
C MET A 178 -9.41 7.63 -5.54
N PRO A 179 -10.66 8.12 -5.60
CA PRO A 179 -10.95 9.33 -6.38
C PRO A 179 -10.18 10.55 -5.85
N MET A 180 -10.05 10.69 -4.53
CA MET A 180 -9.36 11.82 -3.91
C MET A 180 -7.91 11.93 -4.34
N ILE A 181 -7.15 10.81 -4.36
CA ILE A 181 -5.75 10.86 -4.80
C ILE A 181 -5.61 11.21 -6.28
N ILE A 182 -6.53 10.76 -7.14
CA ILE A 182 -6.53 11.10 -8.56
C ILE A 182 -6.79 12.60 -8.76
N VAL A 183 -7.77 13.16 -8.04
CA VAL A 183 -8.07 14.59 -8.10
C VAL A 183 -6.88 15.42 -7.60
N LEU A 184 -6.28 15.04 -6.47
CA LEU A 184 -5.11 15.74 -5.93
C LEU A 184 -3.94 15.73 -6.90
N LEU A 185 -3.62 14.58 -7.50
CA LEU A 185 -2.54 14.46 -8.49
C LEU A 185 -2.84 15.16 -9.81
N GLY A 186 -4.10 15.40 -10.15
CA GLY A 186 -4.46 16.14 -11.37
C GLY A 186 -4.45 17.65 -11.21
N VAL A 187 -4.54 18.15 -9.96
CA VAL A 187 -4.49 19.59 -9.65
C VAL A 187 -3.05 20.04 -9.39
N LEU A 188 -2.21 19.17 -8.83
CA LEU A 188 -0.77 19.37 -8.62
C LEU A 188 0.00 19.26 -9.94
#